data_AF-A0A0V0QVA9-F1
#
_entry.id   AF-A0A0V0QVA9-F1
#
_cell.length_a   1.000
_cell.length_b   1.000
_cell.length_c   1.000
_cell.angle_alpha   90.00
_cell.angle_beta   90.00
_cell.angle_gamma   90.00
#
_symmetry.space_group_name_H-M   'P 1'
#
loop_
_entity.id
_entity.type
_entity.pdbx_description
1 polymer ?
#
loop_
_entity_poly.entity_id
_entity_poly.type
_entity_poly.pdbx_seq_one_letter_code
_entity_poly.pdbx_strand_id
1 'polypeptide(L)'
;MGNQVEKSQVHKKGGKNPKWDQTLTLRRLEHNYLEIKVKDKDQFSDDLIGEAQIPLYSILKNAENKQYKSTIELKYKNKNAGSINLEWKWNPEILNLQDKWTVM
;
A
#
# COMPACT_ATOMS: atom_id res chain seq x y z
N MET A 1 -9.83 -16.78 -4.77
CA MET A 1 -8.63 -17.07 -3.96
C MET A 1 -7.73 -15.83 -3.96
N GLY A 2 -7.65 -15.14 -2.82
CA GLY A 2 -6.43 -14.52 -2.31
C GLY A 2 -5.84 -13.22 -2.88
N ASN A 3 -6.59 -12.28 -3.46
CA ASN A 3 -6.06 -10.92 -3.73
C ASN A 3 -6.66 -9.92 -2.73
N GLN A 4 -5.94 -9.61 -1.64
CA GLN A 4 -6.35 -8.48 -0.77
C GLN A 4 -6.00 -7.17 -1.49
N VAL A 5 -6.99 -6.31 -1.67
CA VAL A 5 -6.84 -4.98 -2.26
C VAL A 5 -7.42 -3.97 -1.30
N GLU A 6 -6.57 -3.09 -0.79
CA GLU A 6 -6.97 -1.95 0.03
C GLU A 6 -6.83 -0.67 -0.80
N LYS A 7 -7.70 0.31 -0.55
CA LYS A 7 -7.71 1.59 -1.26
C LYS A 7 -7.73 2.73 -0.26
N SER A 8 -6.97 3.78 -0.54
CA SER A 8 -7.10 5.03 0.19
C SER A 8 -8.38 5.77 -0.19
N GLN A 9 -8.73 6.80 0.59
CA GLN A 9 -9.75 7.77 0.23
C GLN A 9 -9.31 8.57 -1.01
N VAL A 10 -10.28 9.01 -1.80
CA VAL A 10 -10.00 9.85 -2.96
C VAL A 10 -9.63 11.26 -2.49
N HIS A 11 -8.44 11.74 -2.84
CA HIS A 11 -8.03 13.10 -2.54
C HIS A 11 -8.56 14.07 -3.61
N LYS A 12 -9.71 14.71 -3.33
CA LYS A 12 -10.30 15.70 -4.25
C LYS A 12 -9.34 16.89 -4.44
N LYS A 13 -9.13 17.33 -5.69
CA LYS A 13 -8.26 18.46 -6.04
C LYS A 13 -6.81 18.32 -5.53
N GLY A 14 -6.24 17.11 -5.54
CA GLY A 14 -4.89 16.84 -5.03
C GLY A 14 -3.74 17.47 -5.82
N GLY A 15 -3.97 17.85 -7.08
CA GLY A 15 -2.94 18.43 -7.93
C GLY A 15 -1.76 17.49 -8.15
N LYS A 16 -0.54 18.03 -8.22
CA LYS A 16 0.68 17.26 -8.51
C LYS A 16 1.30 16.56 -7.30
N ASN A 17 0.91 16.95 -6.08
CA ASN A 17 1.49 16.44 -4.84
C ASN A 17 0.41 16.13 -3.78
N PRO A 18 -0.53 15.20 -4.08
CA PRO A 18 -1.56 14.81 -3.13
C PRO A 18 -0.96 14.19 -1.86
N LYS A 19 -1.62 14.42 -0.71
CA LYS A 19 -1.24 13.83 0.58
C LYS A 19 -2.46 13.13 1.18
N TRP A 20 -2.37 11.81 1.36
CA TRP A 20 -3.47 11.03 1.94
C TRP A 20 -3.40 10.93 3.45
N ASP A 21 -2.19 10.93 4.02
CA ASP A 21 -1.93 10.73 5.46
C ASP A 21 -2.76 9.59 6.08
N GLN A 22 -2.95 8.52 5.28
CA GLN A 22 -3.82 7.40 5.60
C GLN A 22 -2.98 6.14 5.80
N THR A 23 -3.29 5.39 6.85
CA THR A 23 -2.71 4.06 7.09
C THR A 23 -3.60 2.99 6.47
N LEU A 24 -3.02 2.11 5.65
CA LEU A 24 -3.67 0.91 5.13
C LEU A 24 -3.06 -0.31 5.81
N THR A 25 -3.91 -1.24 6.26
CA THR A 25 -3.47 -2.47 6.93
C THR A 25 -3.77 -3.67 6.03
N LEU A 26 -2.71 -4.34 5.59
CA LEU A 26 -2.78 -5.54 4.77
C LEU A 26 -2.39 -6.75 5.60
N ARG A 27 -3.12 -7.86 5.44
CA ARG A 27 -2.70 -9.15 5.98
C ARG A 27 -1.68 -9.76 5.04
N ARG A 28 -0.60 -10.29 5.59
CA ARG A 28 0.37 -11.04 4.79
C ARG A 28 -0.27 -12.33 4.31
N LEU A 29 -0.40 -12.45 2.99
CA LEU A 29 -0.76 -13.68 2.28
C LEU A 29 0.53 -14.29 1.69
N GLU A 30 0.43 -15.44 1.00
CA GLU A 30 1.57 -16.14 0.38
C GLU A 30 2.24 -15.40 -0.79
N HIS A 31 1.85 -14.16 -1.06
CA HIS A 31 2.42 -13.35 -2.14
C HIS A 31 3.80 -12.82 -1.78
N ASN A 32 4.64 -12.67 -2.81
CA ASN A 32 6.02 -12.16 -2.66
C ASN A 32 6.14 -10.65 -2.92
N TYR A 33 5.10 -10.01 -3.46
CA TYR A 33 5.14 -8.62 -3.88
C TYR A 33 3.92 -7.85 -3.38
N LEU A 34 4.14 -6.58 -3.04
CA LEU A 34 3.11 -5.57 -2.88
C LEU A 34 3.04 -4.73 -4.17
N GLU A 35 1.85 -4.66 -4.75
CA GLU A 35 1.58 -3.78 -5.89
C GLU A 35 0.91 -2.50 -5.39
N ILE A 36 1.44 -1.35 -5.81
CA ILE A 36 0.89 -0.03 -5.52
C ILE A 36 0.47 0.61 -6.83
N LYS A 37 -0.77 1.09 -6.90
CA LYS A 37 -1.32 1.80 -8.05
C LYS A 37 -1.88 3.13 -7.59
N VAL A 38 -1.35 4.21 -8.16
CA VAL A 38 -1.92 5.55 -8.02
C VAL A 38 -2.81 5.80 -9.22
N LYS A 39 -4.08 6.14 -8.96
CA LYS A 39 -5.08 6.38 -10.00
C LYS A 39 -5.73 7.74 -9.81
N ASP A 40 -6.09 8.38 -10.91
CA ASP A 40 -7.03 9.49 -10.90
C ASP A 40 -8.45 8.93 -10.84
N LYS A 41 -9.32 9.58 -10.07
CA LYS A 41 -10.70 9.15 -9.90
C LYS A 41 -11.58 9.99 -10.81
N ASP A 42 -11.97 9.41 -11.94
CA ASP A 42 -12.95 10.00 -12.85
C ASP A 42 -14.32 9.33 -12.77
N GLN A 43 -15.30 9.96 -13.41
CA GLN A 43 -16.69 9.54 -13.37
C GLN A 43 -16.95 8.23 -14.12
N PHE A 44 -16.11 7.88 -15.11
CA PHE A 44 -16.32 6.74 -16.01
C PHE A 44 -15.29 5.63 -15.85
N SER A 45 -14.01 5.96 -15.69
CA SER A 45 -12.94 4.98 -15.49
C SER A 45 -11.80 5.61 -14.69
N ASP A 46 -11.21 4.87 -13.75
CA ASP A 46 -10.08 5.36 -12.97
C ASP A 46 -8.81 5.23 -13.80
N ASP A 47 -8.20 6.37 -14.17
CA ASP A 47 -7.00 6.41 -14.99
C ASP A 47 -5.74 6.15 -14.17
N LEU A 48 -4.89 5.22 -14.64
CA LEU A 48 -3.64 4.89 -13.97
C LEU A 48 -2.63 6.04 -14.16
N ILE A 49 -2.21 6.66 -13.07
CA ILE A 49 -1.15 7.68 -13.05
C ILE A 49 0.22 6.99 -13.01
N GLY A 50 0.35 5.97 -12.17
CA GLY A 50 1.59 5.20 -12.04
C GLY A 50 1.47 4.04 -11.08
N GLU A 51 2.38 3.09 -11.21
CA GLU A 51 2.43 1.87 -10.41
C GLU A 51 3.85 1.51 -9.99
N ALA A 52 3.94 0.74 -8.91
CA ALA A 52 5.19 0.16 -8.44
C ALA A 52 4.94 -1.24 -7.88
N GLN A 53 5.92 -2.11 -8.04
CA GLN A 53 5.93 -3.45 -7.45
C GLN A 53 7.11 -3.54 -6.49
N ILE A 54 6.82 -3.87 -5.23
CA ILE A 54 7.80 -3.90 -4.15
C ILE A 54 7.89 -5.33 -3.62
N PRO A 55 9.07 -5.96 -3.61
CA PRO A 55 9.25 -7.27 -2.98
C PRO A 55 8.96 -7.18 -1.47
N LEU A 56 8.07 -8.01 -0.93
CA LEU A 56 7.75 -7.99 0.51
C LEU A 56 8.98 -8.25 1.38
N TYR A 57 9.93 -9.04 0.90
CA TYR A 57 11.19 -9.28 1.63
C TYR A 57 11.97 -7.98 1.90
N SER A 58 11.99 -7.03 0.97
CA SER A 58 12.68 -5.75 1.20
C SER A 58 11.97 -4.91 2.26
N ILE A 59 10.64 -5.03 2.35
CA ILE A 59 9.85 -4.37 3.40
C ILE A 59 10.13 -5.00 4.75
N LEU A 60 10.03 -6.32 4.83
CA LEU A 60 10.20 -7.07 6.08
C LEU A 60 11.60 -6.94 6.66
N LYS A 61 12.64 -7.04 5.83
CA LYS A 61 14.04 -6.86 6.25
C LYS A 61 14.28 -5.50 6.92
N ASN A 62 13.61 -4.45 6.43
CA ASN A 62 13.75 -3.11 6.97
C ASN A 62 12.77 -2.82 8.13
N ALA A 63 11.66 -3.58 8.22
CA ALA A 63 10.62 -3.42 9.22
C ALA A 63 10.83 -4.28 10.47
N GLU A 64 11.94 -5.02 10.60
CA GLU A 64 12.28 -5.79 11.80
C GLU A 64 12.34 -4.84 13.03
N ASN A 65 11.20 -4.75 13.70
CA ASN A 65 10.91 -4.01 14.94
C ASN A 65 10.81 -2.47 14.87
N LYS A 66 10.81 -1.86 13.67
CA LYS A 66 10.75 -0.39 13.55
C LYS A 66 9.87 0.08 12.39
N GLN A 67 9.23 1.24 12.60
CA GLN A 67 8.61 2.00 11.53
C GLN A 67 9.72 2.64 10.69
N TYR A 68 9.58 2.61 9.36
CA TYR A 68 10.55 3.27 8.48
C TYR A 68 9.87 3.91 7.27
N LYS A 69 10.49 4.98 6.76
CA LYS A 69 10.01 5.72 5.59
C LYS A 69 10.79 5.33 4.35
N SER A 70 10.13 5.30 3.20
CA SER A 70 10.79 5.12 1.89
C SER A 70 10.08 5.91 0.81
N THR A 71 10.85 6.35 -0.18
CA THR A 71 10.33 6.90 -1.43
C THR A 71 10.42 5.84 -2.51
N ILE A 72 9.30 5.55 -3.16
CA ILE A 72 9.19 4.55 -4.23
C ILE A 72 8.92 5.27 -5.54
N GLU A 73 9.70 4.98 -6.57
CA GLU A 73 9.45 5.49 -7.92
C GLU A 73 8.25 4.78 -8.54
N LEU A 74 7.35 5.56 -9.12
CA LEU A 74 6.21 5.08 -9.87
C LEU A 74 6.58 5.02 -11.36
N LYS A 75 6.07 4.01 -12.04
CA LYS A 75 6.18 3.89 -13.50
C LYS A 75 4.81 3.84 -14.14
N TYR A 76 4.71 4.39 -15.34
CA TYR A 76 3.56 4.24 -16.21
C TYR A 76 4.05 3.83 -17.59
N LYS A 77 3.65 2.65 -18.06
CA LYS A 77 4.13 2.07 -19.33
C LYS A 77 5.67 2.13 -19.45
N ASN A 78 6.35 1.67 -18.40
CA ASN A 78 7.82 1.66 -18.25
C ASN A 78 8.52 3.04 -18.21
N LYS A 79 7.78 4.15 -18.22
CA LYS A 79 8.32 5.50 -18.05
C LYS A 79 8.17 5.96 -16.61
N ASN A 80 9.08 6.80 -16.13
CA ASN A 80 8.96 7.42 -14.81
C ASN A 80 7.66 8.25 -14.73
N ALA A 81 6.88 8.05 -13.67
CA ALA A 81 5.59 8.69 -13.42
C ALA A 81 5.57 9.43 -12.06
N GLY A 82 6.74 9.82 -11.57
CA GLY A 82 6.92 10.43 -10.26
C GLY A 82 7.26 9.43 -9.16
N SER A 83 6.99 9.80 -7.91
CA SER A 83 7.30 8.98 -6.75
C SER A 83 6.24 9.11 -5.66
N ILE A 84 6.18 8.10 -4.80
CA ILE A 84 5.30 8.08 -3.63
C ILE A 84 6.14 7.89 -2.37
N ASN A 85 5.83 8.68 -1.34
CA ASN A 85 6.43 8.55 -0.01
C ASN A 85 5.53 7.69 0.86
N LEU A 86 6.12 6.65 1.46
CA LEU A 86 5.40 5.68 2.26
C LEU A 86 6.10 5.48 3.60
N GLU A 87 5.31 5.17 4.61
CA GLU A 87 5.77 4.72 5.92
C GLU A 87 5.29 3.29 6.15
N TRP A 88 6.20 2.44 6.61
CA TRP A 88 5.98 1.02 6.76
C TRP A 88 6.03 0.64 8.23
N LYS A 89 5.12 -0.24 8.63
CA LYS A 89 5.10 -0.85 9.95
C LYS A 89 4.75 -2.32 9.80
N TRP A 90 5.68 -3.21 10.16
CA TRP A 90 5.36 -4.62 10.31
C TRP A 90 4.75 -4.86 11.70
N ASN A 91 3.60 -5.54 11.74
CA ASN A 91 2.96 -5.92 12.98
C ASN A 91 2.68 -7.44 12.97
N PRO A 92 3.50 -8.25 13.64
CA PRO A 92 3.30 -9.70 13.69
C PRO A 92 2.10 -10.11 14.55
N GLU A 93 1.54 -9.22 15.37
CA GLU A 93 0.54 -9.56 16.40
C GLU A 93 -0.92 -9.48 15.93
N ILE A 94 -1.21 -9.02 14.70
CA ILE A 94 -2.59 -8.84 14.20
C ILE A 94 -3.33 -10.19 14.00
N LEU A 95 -2.66 -11.33 14.18
CA LEU A 95 -3.29 -12.64 14.08
C LEU A 95 -4.14 -13.04 15.31
N ASN A 96 -4.07 -12.33 16.44
CA ASN A 96 -4.65 -12.82 17.71
C ASN A 96 -5.92 -12.10 18.23
N LEU A 97 -6.56 -11.23 17.44
CA LEU A 97 -7.72 -10.45 17.91
C LEU A 97 -9.09 -10.89 17.35
N GLN A 98 -9.13 -11.80 16.39
CA GLN A 98 -10.40 -12.40 15.92
C GLN A 98 -10.72 -13.76 16.58
N ASP A 99 -9.74 -14.43 17.19
CA ASP A 99 -9.94 -15.71 17.90
C ASP A 99 -10.31 -15.55 19.39
N LYS A 100 -10.41 -14.32 19.91
CA LYS A 100 -10.65 -14.06 21.34
C LYS A 100 -12.13 -13.89 21.76
N TRP A 101 -13.09 -14.03 20.84
CA TRP A 101 -14.53 -13.84 21.17
C TRP A 101 -15.43 -15.05 20.88
N THR A 102 -14.89 -16.27 20.90
CA THR A 102 -15.72 -17.49 20.94
C THR A 102 -15.28 -18.38 22.08
N VAL A 103 -15.55 -18.00 23.33
CA VAL A 103 -16.20 -18.83 24.37
C VAL A 103 -16.61 -17.90 25.52
N MET A 104 -17.91 -17.67 25.69
CA MET A 104 -18.65 -17.66 26.96
C MET A 104 -20.12 -17.35 26.67
#